data_AF-A0A1P8KLV6-F1
#
_entry.id   AF-A0A1P8KLV6-F1
#
_cell.length_a   1.000
_cell.length_b   1.000
_cell.length_c   1.000
_cell.angle_alpha   90.00
_cell.angle_beta   90.00
_cell.angle_gamma   90.00
#
_symmetry.space_group_name_H-M   'P 1'
#
loop_
_entity.id
_entity.type
_entity.pdbx_description
1 polymer ?
#
loop_
_entity_poly.entity_id
_entity_poly.type
_entity_poly.pdbx_seq_one_letter_code
_entity_poly.pdbx_strand_id
1 'polypeptide(L)'
;MITEESYLKKLIKGKISLSITFWLWFVFISLMINFFIDNSFNEVEFHRNNSEMFFSITIYFLIFIYSIFIFIAVQKSALNYIGNKLWSFLARVIITINLFFSLFQAYDLLRVYFFEDYAIKSEINNFKKSLPLKVDSFSYLINIDIKEKNIYYTYLLDNIEANSKLNINKFKSQVQDSLCEDENTLKLLKKDYVLDYTYVDKNEEKFTNIITNKLSCGKSIYDLEILREILRNEN
;
A
#
# COMPACT_ATOMS: atom_id res chain seq x y z
N MET A 1 40.40 35.50 -2.79
CA MET A 1 40.33 34.08 -2.37
C MET A 1 39.26 33.41 -3.21
N ILE A 2 39.63 32.69 -4.27
CA ILE A 2 38.66 32.00 -5.14
C ILE A 2 38.34 30.69 -4.42
N THR A 3 37.16 30.58 -3.81
CA THR A 3 36.70 29.31 -3.29
C THR A 3 36.45 28.39 -4.48
N GLU A 4 37.27 27.36 -4.63
CA GLU A 4 37.04 26.33 -5.64
C GLU A 4 35.61 25.79 -5.47
N GLU A 5 34.78 25.97 -6.49
CA GLU A 5 33.42 25.45 -6.42
C GLU A 5 33.48 23.93 -6.27
N SER A 6 32.81 23.42 -5.22
CA SER A 6 32.62 21.99 -4.99
C SER A 6 32.09 21.29 -6.25
N TYR A 7 32.56 20.06 -6.50
CA TYR A 7 32.21 19.26 -7.66
C TYR A 7 30.69 19.12 -7.85
N LEU A 8 29.93 18.89 -6.77
CA LEU A 8 28.46 18.78 -6.81
C LEU A 8 27.80 20.09 -7.28
N LYS A 9 28.37 21.23 -6.87
CA LYS A 9 27.88 22.55 -7.31
C LYS A 9 28.16 22.78 -8.79
N LYS A 10 29.31 22.30 -9.31
CA LYS A 10 29.63 22.33 -10.74
C LYS A 10 28.68 21.42 -11.55
N LEU A 11 28.34 20.24 -11.01
CA LEU A 11 27.39 19.30 -11.61
C LEU A 11 25.99 19.93 -11.75
N ILE A 12 25.43 20.46 -10.66
CA ILE A 12 24.11 21.13 -10.68
C ILE A 12 24.11 22.37 -11.56
N LYS A 13 25.24 23.09 -11.67
CA LYS A 13 25.34 24.25 -12.58
C LYS A 13 25.47 23.86 -14.06
N GLY A 14 25.59 22.58 -14.39
CA GLY A 14 25.78 22.10 -15.76
C GLY A 14 27.13 22.52 -16.34
N LYS A 15 28.16 22.67 -15.50
CA LYS A 15 29.54 22.97 -15.92
C LYS A 15 30.33 21.70 -16.28
N ILE A 16 29.79 20.53 -15.94
CA ILE A 16 30.36 19.23 -16.26
C ILE A 16 29.83 18.80 -17.63
N SER A 17 30.67 18.08 -18.39
CA SER A 17 30.29 17.64 -19.73
C SER A 17 29.05 16.74 -19.69
N LEU A 18 28.17 16.91 -20.68
CA LEU A 18 26.93 16.14 -20.79
C LEU A 18 27.19 14.63 -20.76
N SER A 19 28.26 14.16 -21.41
CA SER A 19 28.59 12.72 -21.43
C SER A 19 28.91 12.17 -20.04
N ILE A 20 29.66 12.91 -19.21
CA ILE A 20 29.97 12.49 -17.84
C ILE A 20 28.70 12.54 -16.99
N THR A 21 27.95 13.63 -17.06
CA THR A 21 26.71 13.77 -16.30
C THR A 21 25.66 12.72 -16.69
N PHE A 22 25.60 12.32 -17.95
CA PHE A 22 24.64 11.33 -18.42
C PHE A 22 25.09 9.89 -18.12
N TRP A 23 26.28 9.47 -18.54
CA TRP A 23 26.68 8.07 -18.40
C TRP A 23 27.08 7.70 -16.99
N LEU A 24 27.89 8.54 -16.34
CA LEU A 24 28.37 8.25 -14.99
C LEU A 24 27.29 8.60 -13.96
N TRP A 25 26.82 9.84 -13.98
CA TRP A 25 25.90 10.31 -12.94
C TRP A 25 24.48 9.80 -13.12
N PHE A 26 23.95 9.70 -14.35
CA PHE A 26 22.60 9.19 -14.54
C PHE A 26 22.58 7.67 -14.70
N VAL A 27 23.17 7.12 -15.77
CA VAL A 27 23.03 5.70 -16.09
C VAL A 27 23.70 4.80 -15.03
N PHE A 28 24.98 5.00 -14.76
CA PHE A 28 25.75 4.09 -13.90
C PHE A 28 25.27 4.11 -12.43
N ILE A 29 25.09 5.29 -11.84
CA ILE A 29 24.60 5.38 -10.45
C ILE A 29 23.16 4.87 -10.33
N SER A 30 22.27 5.15 -11.30
CA SER A 30 20.91 4.60 -11.26
C SER A 30 20.91 3.06 -11.33
N LEU A 31 21.79 2.46 -12.13
CA LEU A 31 21.95 1.01 -12.17
C LEU A 31 22.46 0.44 -10.83
N MET A 32 23.43 1.10 -10.19
CA MET A 32 23.91 0.70 -8.87
C MET A 32 22.82 0.78 -7.81
N ILE A 33 22.01 1.84 -7.85
CA ILE A 33 20.85 2.01 -6.96
C ILE A 33 19.86 0.86 -7.17
N ASN A 34 19.47 0.58 -8.42
CA ASN A 34 18.51 -0.48 -8.73
C ASN A 34 19.03 -1.86 -8.29
N PHE A 35 20.28 -2.19 -8.61
CA PHE A 35 20.90 -3.45 -8.19
C PHE A 35 20.93 -3.60 -6.66
N PHE A 36 21.20 -2.52 -5.94
CA PHE A 36 21.18 -2.53 -4.48
C PHE A 36 19.75 -2.72 -3.93
N ILE A 37 18.76 -2.09 -4.55
CA ILE A 37 17.36 -2.24 -4.15
C ILE A 37 16.88 -3.66 -4.41
N ASP A 38 17.02 -4.17 -5.63
CA ASP A 38 16.52 -5.49 -5.99
C ASP A 38 17.12 -6.56 -5.05
N ASN A 39 18.44 -6.55 -4.84
CA ASN A 39 19.08 -7.52 -3.94
C ASN A 39 18.71 -7.36 -2.45
N SER A 40 18.31 -6.17 -2.01
CA SER A 40 18.02 -5.91 -0.60
C SER A 40 16.52 -5.96 -0.27
N PHE A 41 15.64 -5.91 -1.28
CA PHE A 41 14.20 -5.73 -1.13
C PHE A 41 13.36 -6.75 -1.93
N ASN A 42 13.97 -7.75 -2.58
CA ASN A 42 13.28 -8.78 -3.37
C ASN A 42 12.26 -9.62 -2.60
N GLU A 43 12.23 -9.54 -1.28
CA GLU A 43 11.15 -10.06 -0.47
C GLU A 43 10.35 -8.87 0.07
N VAL A 44 9.34 -8.46 -0.70
CA VAL A 44 8.19 -7.74 -0.13
C VAL A 44 7.39 -8.77 0.70
N GLU A 45 8.03 -9.34 1.72
CA GLU A 45 7.33 -10.10 2.74
C GLU A 45 6.39 -9.12 3.43
N PHE A 46 5.11 -9.48 3.46
CA PHE A 46 4.04 -8.77 4.17
C PHE A 46 4.21 -8.77 5.71
N HIS A 47 5.37 -9.24 6.20
CA HIS A 47 5.80 -9.31 7.59
C HIS A 47 6.82 -8.23 7.97
N ARG A 48 6.70 -7.00 7.45
CA ARG A 48 7.59 -5.93 7.88
C ARG A 48 7.24 -5.38 9.25
N ASN A 49 8.22 -5.39 10.14
CA ASN A 49 8.15 -4.64 11.40
C ASN A 49 8.07 -3.12 11.09
N ASN A 50 7.46 -2.32 11.98
CA ASN A 50 7.31 -0.86 11.76
C ASN A 50 8.64 -0.15 11.42
N SER A 51 9.76 -0.64 11.95
CA SER A 51 11.10 -0.12 11.66
C SER A 51 11.55 -0.38 10.22
N GLU A 52 11.25 -1.55 9.66
CA GLU A 52 11.65 -1.94 8.31
C GLU A 52 10.82 -1.22 7.25
N MET A 53 9.53 -1.00 7.55
CA MET A 53 8.64 -0.16 6.76
C MET A 53 9.16 1.28 6.69
N PHE A 54 9.51 1.88 7.83
CA PHE A 54 10.05 3.24 7.88
C PHE A 54 11.39 3.35 7.13
N PHE A 55 12.26 2.35 7.28
CA PHE A 55 13.53 2.28 6.55
C PHE A 55 13.32 2.24 5.03
N SER A 56 12.35 1.45 4.58
CA SER A 56 11.99 1.34 3.15
C SER A 56 11.48 2.65 2.59
N ILE A 57 10.53 3.29 3.27
CA ILE A 57 9.99 4.61 2.88
C ILE A 57 11.13 5.63 2.80
N THR A 58 12.06 5.61 3.77
CA THR A 58 13.21 6.51 3.78
C THR A 58 14.10 6.32 2.55
N ILE A 59 14.40 5.08 2.17
CA ILE A 59 15.21 4.77 0.99
C ILE A 59 14.52 5.22 -0.29
N TYR A 60 13.24 4.89 -0.48
CA TYR A 60 12.47 5.35 -1.63
C TYR A 60 12.41 6.87 -1.74
N PHE A 61 12.29 7.56 -0.60
CA PHE A 61 12.32 9.02 -0.57
C PHE A 61 13.68 9.59 -0.99
N LEU A 62 14.79 8.98 -0.56
CA LEU A 62 16.14 9.37 -1.00
C LEU A 62 16.34 9.16 -2.51
N ILE A 63 15.82 8.06 -3.06
CA ILE A 63 15.86 7.78 -4.51
C ILE A 63 15.07 8.83 -5.28
N PHE A 64 13.91 9.24 -4.77
CA PHE A 64 13.11 10.30 -5.37
C PHE A 64 13.85 11.65 -5.39
N ILE A 65 14.49 12.03 -4.27
CA ILE A 65 15.33 13.24 -4.22
C ILE A 65 16.48 13.15 -5.24
N TYR A 66 17.11 11.99 -5.33
CA TYR A 66 18.20 11.75 -6.26
C TYR A 66 17.73 11.88 -7.72
N SER A 67 16.54 11.38 -8.07
CA SER A 67 15.92 11.54 -9.39
C SER A 67 15.73 13.01 -9.77
N ILE A 68 15.24 13.84 -8.85
CA ILE A 68 15.13 15.30 -9.06
C ILE A 68 16.51 15.94 -9.25
N PHE A 69 17.48 15.56 -8.40
CA PHE A 69 18.83 16.07 -8.48
C PHE A 69 19.47 15.79 -9.84
N ILE A 70 19.41 14.54 -10.31
CA ILE A 70 20.01 14.15 -11.58
C ILE A 70 19.27 14.76 -12.77
N PHE A 71 17.95 14.92 -12.68
CA PHE A 71 17.16 15.66 -13.67
C PHE A 71 17.69 17.07 -13.87
N ILE A 72 17.89 17.83 -12.79
CA ILE A 72 18.42 19.20 -12.86
C ILE A 72 19.83 19.21 -13.45
N ALA A 73 20.70 18.29 -13.01
CA ALA A 73 22.08 18.20 -13.47
C ALA A 73 22.19 17.91 -14.97
N VAL A 74 21.46 16.90 -15.46
CA VAL A 74 21.45 16.53 -16.89
C VAL A 74 20.80 17.64 -17.71
N GLN A 75 19.67 18.20 -17.28
CA GLN A 75 18.99 19.28 -18.01
C GLN A 75 19.90 20.49 -18.22
N LYS A 76 20.59 20.93 -17.15
CA LYS A 76 21.52 22.07 -17.26
C LYS A 76 22.78 21.74 -18.06
N SER A 77 23.32 20.53 -17.92
CA SER A 77 24.46 20.08 -18.73
C SER A 77 24.11 19.99 -20.22
N ALA A 78 22.87 19.57 -20.54
CA ALA A 78 22.38 19.46 -21.90
C ALA A 78 22.09 20.84 -22.53
N LEU A 79 21.61 21.81 -21.75
CA LEU A 79 21.41 23.19 -22.21
C LEU A 79 22.73 23.89 -22.54
N ASN A 80 23.79 23.62 -21.77
CA ASN A 80 25.13 24.18 -22.00
C ASN A 80 25.93 23.37 -23.04
N TYR A 81 25.36 22.34 -23.65
CA TYR A 81 26.09 21.45 -24.56
C TYR A 81 26.24 22.08 -25.94
N ILE A 82 27.49 22.29 -26.37
CA ILE A 82 27.85 22.95 -27.64
C ILE A 82 27.91 21.94 -28.81
N GLY A 83 28.01 20.64 -28.54
CA GLY A 83 28.18 19.59 -29.56
C GLY A 83 26.89 19.26 -30.34
N ASN A 84 26.74 18.00 -30.75
CA ASN A 84 25.57 17.56 -31.51
C ASN A 84 24.25 17.83 -30.75
N LYS A 85 23.38 18.67 -31.32
CA LYS A 85 22.08 19.02 -30.73
C LYS A 85 21.16 17.81 -30.53
N LEU A 86 21.29 16.77 -31.37
CA LEU A 86 20.50 15.55 -31.21
C LEU A 86 20.81 14.84 -29.89
N TRP A 87 22.08 14.82 -29.48
CA TRP A 87 22.50 14.20 -28.22
C TRP A 87 21.95 14.95 -27.00
N SER A 88 22.02 16.29 -27.02
CA SER A 88 21.39 17.12 -25.99
C SER A 88 19.87 16.89 -25.91
N PHE A 89 19.20 16.83 -27.06
CA PHE A 89 17.76 16.56 -27.11
C PHE A 89 17.41 15.19 -26.51
N LEU A 90 18.08 14.11 -26.95
CA LEU A 90 17.83 12.76 -26.45
C LEU A 90 18.06 12.64 -24.95
N ALA A 91 19.16 13.20 -24.43
CA ALA A 91 19.44 13.18 -22.99
C ALA A 91 18.32 13.85 -22.18
N ARG A 92 17.77 14.96 -22.68
CA ARG A 92 16.65 15.68 -22.05
C ARG A 92 15.35 14.88 -22.07
N VAL A 93 15.05 14.20 -23.17
CA VAL A 93 13.86 13.34 -23.28
C VAL A 93 13.96 12.18 -22.29
N ILE A 94 15.09 11.46 -22.28
CA ILE A 94 15.31 10.30 -21.42
C ILE A 94 15.22 10.69 -19.94
N ILE A 95 15.87 11.79 -19.54
CA ILE A 95 15.84 12.21 -18.13
C ILE A 95 14.46 12.70 -17.68
N THR A 96 13.69 13.30 -18.60
CA THR A 96 12.30 13.70 -18.32
C THR A 96 11.43 12.48 -18.09
N ILE A 97 11.56 11.45 -18.94
CA ILE A 97 10.86 10.17 -18.77
C ILE A 97 11.23 9.54 -17.41
N ASN A 98 12.50 9.54 -17.04
CA ASN A 98 12.95 9.01 -15.75
C ASN A 98 12.30 9.75 -14.56
N LEU A 99 12.23 11.07 -14.60
CA LEU A 99 11.56 11.85 -13.56
C LEU A 99 10.07 11.50 -13.45
N PHE A 100 9.38 11.31 -14.58
CA PHE A 100 7.98 10.87 -14.59
C PHE A 100 7.81 9.49 -13.94
N PHE A 101 8.69 8.53 -14.23
CA PHE A 101 8.68 7.23 -13.56
C PHE A 101 8.89 7.36 -12.05
N SER A 102 9.84 8.18 -11.61
CA SER A 102 10.06 8.40 -10.17
C SER A 102 8.87 9.06 -9.48
N LEU A 103 8.18 10.00 -10.14
CA LEU A 103 6.95 10.59 -9.62
C LEU A 103 5.82 9.57 -9.49
N PHE A 104 5.66 8.69 -10.48
CA PHE A 104 4.66 7.64 -10.43
C PHE A 104 4.92 6.66 -9.28
N GLN A 105 6.17 6.24 -9.08
CA GLN A 105 6.57 5.38 -7.96
C GLN A 105 6.32 6.05 -6.61
N ALA A 106 6.69 7.32 -6.47
CA ALA A 106 6.43 8.07 -5.23
C ALA A 106 4.93 8.18 -4.93
N TYR A 107 4.11 8.42 -5.96
CA TYR A 107 2.65 8.44 -5.83
C TYR A 107 2.10 7.09 -5.36
N ASP A 108 2.55 5.99 -5.95
CA ASP A 108 2.08 4.65 -5.58
C ASP A 108 2.46 4.29 -4.14
N LEU A 109 3.69 4.63 -3.72
CA LEU A 109 4.11 4.48 -2.32
C LEU A 109 3.26 5.32 -1.36
N LEU A 110 3.02 6.59 -1.67
CA LEU A 110 2.16 7.44 -0.85
C LEU A 110 0.73 6.89 -0.80
N ARG A 111 0.22 6.34 -1.91
CA ARG A 111 -1.09 5.69 -1.99
C ARG A 111 -1.20 4.51 -1.05
N VAL A 112 -0.23 3.60 -1.09
CA VAL A 112 -0.19 2.40 -0.25
C VAL A 112 0.00 2.74 1.23
N TYR A 113 0.82 3.74 1.55
CA TYR A 113 1.17 4.03 2.94
C TYR A 113 0.28 5.05 3.65
N PHE A 114 -0.13 6.11 2.98
CA PHE A 114 -0.91 7.20 3.58
C PHE A 114 -2.39 7.18 3.19
N PHE A 115 -2.72 6.64 2.02
CA PHE A 115 -4.09 6.69 1.50
C PHE A 115 -4.83 5.36 1.59
N GLU A 116 -4.25 4.30 2.15
CA GLU A 116 -4.93 3.01 2.24
C GLU A 116 -6.14 3.06 3.18
N ASP A 117 -5.99 3.67 4.36
CA ASP A 117 -7.11 3.94 5.27
C ASP A 117 -8.15 4.88 4.63
N TYR A 118 -7.70 5.82 3.79
CA TYR A 118 -8.60 6.69 3.01
C TYR A 118 -9.35 5.90 1.93
N ALA A 119 -8.69 4.97 1.25
CA ALA A 119 -9.29 4.13 0.21
C ALA A 119 -10.35 3.21 0.80
N ILE A 120 -10.03 2.52 1.90
CA ILE A 120 -10.99 1.67 2.64
C ILE A 120 -12.17 2.52 3.12
N LYS A 121 -11.91 3.70 3.70
CA LYS A 121 -12.98 4.61 4.12
C LYS A 121 -13.84 5.11 2.95
N SER A 122 -13.23 5.39 1.80
CA SER A 122 -13.94 5.81 0.59
C SER A 122 -14.80 4.69 0.03
N GLU A 123 -14.27 3.47 0.00
CA GLU A 123 -14.99 2.27 -0.42
C GLU A 123 -16.19 1.99 0.48
N ILE A 124 -16.00 2.00 1.81
CA ILE A 124 -17.08 1.87 2.79
C ILE A 124 -18.15 2.96 2.59
N ASN A 125 -17.75 4.21 2.38
CA ASN A 125 -18.69 5.30 2.12
C ASN A 125 -19.47 5.15 0.80
N ASN A 126 -18.85 4.54 -0.22
CA ASN A 126 -19.55 4.21 -1.45
C ASN A 126 -20.49 3.02 -1.26
N PHE A 127 -20.06 2.00 -0.51
CA PHE A 127 -20.85 0.81 -0.18
C PHE A 127 -22.07 1.14 0.68
N LYS A 128 -21.97 2.15 1.56
CA LYS A 128 -23.13 2.72 2.29
C LYS A 128 -24.28 3.11 1.36
N LYS A 129 -24.01 3.57 0.13
CA LYS A 129 -25.04 3.99 -0.83
C LYS A 129 -25.86 2.82 -1.39
N SER A 130 -25.33 1.60 -1.32
CA SER A 130 -26.00 0.37 -1.77
C SER A 130 -26.70 -0.39 -0.64
N LEU A 131 -26.71 0.16 0.59
CA LEU A 131 -27.43 -0.45 1.70
C LEU A 131 -28.94 -0.16 1.63
N PRO A 132 -29.79 -1.08 2.13
CA PRO A 132 -29.44 -2.37 2.72
C PRO A 132 -29.06 -3.42 1.67
N LEU A 133 -28.06 -4.24 1.97
CA LEU A 133 -27.58 -5.31 1.08
C LEU A 133 -27.94 -6.68 1.67
N LYS A 134 -28.60 -7.53 0.88
CA LYS A 134 -28.85 -8.92 1.26
C LYS A 134 -27.55 -9.71 1.21
N VAL A 135 -27.10 -10.26 2.34
CA VAL A 135 -25.84 -11.03 2.42
C VAL A 135 -26.11 -12.52 2.33
N ASP A 136 -27.19 -13.00 2.94
CA ASP A 136 -27.66 -14.38 2.80
C ASP A 136 -29.20 -14.45 2.79
N SER A 137 -29.75 -15.66 2.91
CA SER A 137 -31.20 -15.87 2.89
C SER A 137 -31.95 -15.28 4.09
N PHE A 138 -31.24 -14.92 5.16
CA PHE A 138 -31.75 -14.55 6.48
C PHE A 138 -31.14 -13.26 7.05
N SER A 139 -30.11 -12.68 6.40
CA SER A 139 -29.41 -11.50 6.89
C SER A 139 -29.27 -10.39 5.84
N TYR A 140 -29.48 -9.15 6.29
CA TYR A 140 -29.24 -7.93 5.52
C TYR A 140 -28.21 -7.08 6.23
N LEU A 141 -27.16 -6.66 5.54
CA LEU A 141 -26.31 -5.59 6.00
C LEU A 141 -27.08 -4.27 5.87
N ILE A 142 -27.37 -3.63 6.99
CA ILE A 142 -28.17 -2.39 7.04
C ILE A 142 -27.32 -1.16 7.33
N ASN A 143 -26.16 -1.33 7.95
CA ASN A 143 -25.20 -0.26 8.18
C ASN A 143 -23.78 -0.81 8.16
N ILE A 144 -22.85 0.03 7.72
CA ILE A 144 -21.41 -0.22 7.78
C ILE A 144 -20.75 1.11 8.10
N ASP A 145 -19.84 1.20 9.05
CA ASP A 145 -19.11 2.43 9.34
C ASP A 145 -17.66 2.16 9.66
N ILE A 146 -16.83 3.20 9.60
CA ILE A 146 -15.40 3.10 9.93
C ILE A 146 -14.96 4.29 10.77
N LYS A 147 -14.34 3.98 11.89
CA LYS A 147 -13.67 4.95 12.76
C LYS A 147 -12.26 4.48 13.03
N GLU A 148 -11.29 5.21 12.49
CA GLU A 148 -9.88 4.83 12.50
C GLU A 148 -9.72 3.45 11.86
N LYS A 149 -9.22 2.46 12.60
CA LYS A 149 -9.08 1.06 12.14
C LYS A 149 -10.19 0.13 12.63
N ASN A 150 -11.28 0.68 13.17
CA ASN A 150 -12.44 -0.11 13.57
C ASN A 150 -13.53 0.00 12.51
N ILE A 151 -13.90 -1.12 11.90
CA ILE A 151 -15.00 -1.22 10.94
C ILE A 151 -16.19 -1.86 11.65
N TYR A 152 -17.32 -1.15 11.68
CA TYR A 152 -18.55 -1.56 12.34
C TYR A 152 -19.54 -2.01 11.28
N TYR A 153 -20.01 -3.24 11.36
CA TYR A 153 -21.07 -3.76 10.51
C TYR A 153 -22.33 -3.99 11.35
N THR A 154 -23.47 -3.57 10.85
CA THR A 154 -24.78 -3.85 11.46
C THR A 154 -25.62 -4.70 10.52
N TYR A 155 -25.95 -5.90 10.97
CA TYR A 155 -26.76 -6.88 10.24
C TYR A 155 -28.16 -7.00 10.87
N LEU A 156 -29.19 -6.92 10.03
CA LEU A 156 -30.57 -7.23 10.37
C LEU A 156 -30.87 -8.70 10.07
N LEU A 157 -31.37 -9.43 11.06
CA LEU A 157 -31.80 -10.83 10.92
C LEU A 157 -33.31 -10.89 10.68
N ASP A 158 -33.71 -11.37 9.51
CA ASP A 158 -35.11 -11.33 9.02
C ASP A 158 -36.03 -12.31 9.79
N ASN A 159 -35.49 -13.46 10.23
CA ASN A 159 -36.24 -14.57 10.81
C ASN A 159 -35.79 -15.01 12.22
N ILE A 160 -35.02 -14.18 12.92
CA ILE A 160 -34.51 -14.51 14.26
C ILE A 160 -34.91 -13.40 15.24
N GLU A 161 -35.63 -13.77 16.30
CA GLU A 161 -35.96 -12.85 17.41
C GLU A 161 -34.86 -12.91 18.48
N ALA A 162 -34.59 -11.78 19.14
CA ALA A 162 -33.57 -11.68 20.20
C ALA A 162 -33.75 -12.72 21.33
N ASN A 163 -35.00 -13.11 21.60
CA ASN A 163 -35.38 -14.08 22.65
C ASN A 163 -35.48 -15.55 22.18
N SER A 164 -34.98 -15.87 20.98
CA SER A 164 -34.96 -17.24 20.48
C SER A 164 -34.05 -18.17 21.32
N LYS A 165 -34.41 -19.46 21.45
CA LYS A 165 -33.57 -20.50 22.11
C LYS A 165 -32.29 -20.84 21.34
N LEU A 166 -31.85 -19.98 20.43
CA LEU A 166 -30.63 -20.18 19.66
C LEU A 166 -29.43 -20.17 20.58
N ASN A 167 -28.53 -21.15 20.38
CA ASN A 167 -27.28 -21.19 21.10
C ASN A 167 -26.36 -20.08 20.56
N ILE A 168 -26.42 -18.91 21.19
CA ILE A 168 -25.65 -17.72 20.81
C ILE A 168 -24.15 -18.05 20.74
N ASN A 169 -23.63 -18.91 21.64
CA ASN A 169 -22.22 -19.28 21.62
C ASN A 169 -21.85 -20.07 20.37
N LYS A 170 -22.72 -21.00 19.93
CA LYS A 170 -22.53 -21.74 18.68
C LYS A 170 -22.58 -20.81 17.47
N PHE A 171 -23.54 -19.88 17.45
CA PHE A 171 -23.65 -18.87 16.38
C PHE A 171 -22.37 -18.01 16.30
N LYS A 172 -21.90 -17.50 17.45
CA LYS A 172 -20.68 -16.70 17.53
C LYS A 172 -19.46 -17.46 17.00
N SER A 173 -19.29 -18.72 17.40
CA SER A 173 -18.19 -19.57 16.92
C SER A 173 -18.22 -19.72 15.40
N GLN A 174 -19.37 -20.08 14.83
CA GLN A 174 -19.49 -20.31 13.38
C GLN A 174 -19.21 -19.06 12.55
N VAL A 175 -19.72 -17.92 12.99
CA VAL A 175 -19.43 -16.64 12.32
C VAL A 175 -17.95 -16.29 12.47
N GLN A 176 -17.38 -16.47 13.66
CA GLN A 176 -15.95 -16.22 13.90
C GLN A 176 -15.07 -17.09 13.01
N ASP A 177 -15.38 -18.38 12.88
CA ASP A 177 -14.65 -19.33 12.02
C ASP A 177 -14.73 -18.88 10.54
N SER A 178 -15.94 -18.55 10.07
CA SER A 178 -16.14 -18.06 8.70
C SER A 178 -15.37 -16.77 8.41
N LEU A 179 -15.29 -15.84 9.37
CA LEU A 179 -14.52 -14.61 9.25
C LEU A 179 -13.01 -14.88 9.21
N CYS A 180 -12.53 -15.88 9.96
CA CYS A 180 -11.13 -16.28 9.96
C CYS A 180 -10.71 -17.06 8.70
N GLU A 181 -11.66 -17.52 7.89
CA GLU A 181 -11.40 -18.21 6.61
C GLU A 181 -11.58 -17.29 5.39
N ASP A 182 -12.32 -16.17 5.52
CA ASP A 182 -12.56 -15.24 4.42
C ASP A 182 -11.31 -14.39 4.07
N GLU A 183 -10.89 -14.42 2.81
CA GLU A 183 -9.68 -13.74 2.34
C GLU A 183 -9.71 -12.23 2.55
N ASN A 184 -10.87 -11.60 2.32
CA ASN A 184 -10.99 -10.15 2.42
C ASN A 184 -10.92 -9.72 3.89
N THR A 185 -11.56 -10.48 4.76
CA THR A 185 -11.47 -10.33 6.21
C THR A 185 -10.02 -10.49 6.68
N LEU A 186 -9.34 -11.57 6.28
CA LEU A 186 -7.94 -11.81 6.64
C LEU A 186 -7.01 -10.67 6.18
N LYS A 187 -7.20 -10.11 4.98
CA LYS A 187 -6.43 -8.94 4.49
C LYS A 187 -6.57 -7.73 5.41
N LEU A 188 -7.77 -7.47 5.93
CA LEU A 188 -8.00 -6.37 6.87
C LEU A 188 -7.37 -6.67 8.23
N LEU A 189 -7.56 -7.88 8.76
CA LEU A 189 -7.02 -8.29 10.06
C LEU A 189 -5.47 -8.27 10.10
N LYS A 190 -4.81 -8.65 9.00
CA LYS A 190 -3.33 -8.55 8.86
C LYS A 190 -2.80 -7.13 8.99
N LYS A 191 -3.63 -6.13 8.69
CA LYS A 191 -3.33 -4.68 8.76
C LYS A 191 -3.76 -4.04 10.08
N ASP A 192 -4.03 -4.86 11.09
CA ASP A 192 -4.49 -4.47 12.42
C ASP A 192 -5.84 -3.75 12.44
N TYR A 193 -6.71 -4.03 11.46
CA TYR A 193 -8.11 -3.63 11.54
C TYR A 193 -8.87 -4.50 12.55
N VAL A 194 -9.81 -3.87 13.24
CA VAL A 194 -10.77 -4.54 14.13
C VAL A 194 -12.13 -4.50 13.44
N LEU A 195 -12.76 -5.66 13.33
CA LEU A 195 -14.07 -5.80 12.70
C LEU A 195 -15.11 -6.09 13.77
N ASP A 196 -16.08 -5.20 13.92
CA ASP A 196 -17.17 -5.28 14.90
C ASP A 196 -18.47 -5.60 14.16
N TYR A 197 -18.95 -6.84 14.29
CA TYR A 197 -20.18 -7.32 13.69
C TYR A 197 -21.30 -7.30 14.72
N THR A 198 -22.23 -6.38 14.58
CA THR A 198 -23.44 -6.29 15.41
C THR A 198 -24.64 -6.85 14.65
N TYR A 199 -25.35 -7.79 15.28
CA TYR A 199 -26.54 -8.42 14.74
C TYR A 199 -27.76 -7.93 15.54
N VAL A 200 -28.78 -7.45 14.84
CA VAL A 200 -30.05 -6.98 15.39
C VAL A 200 -31.21 -7.79 14.82
N ASP A 201 -32.30 -7.91 15.57
CA ASP A 201 -33.53 -8.54 15.10
C ASP A 201 -34.42 -7.54 14.34
N LYS A 202 -35.59 -8.01 13.89
CA LYS A 202 -36.61 -7.21 13.18
C LYS A 202 -37.09 -5.96 13.92
N ASN A 203 -36.91 -5.89 15.24
CA ASN A 203 -37.28 -4.74 16.07
C ASN A 203 -36.08 -3.81 16.34
N GLU A 204 -34.96 -4.04 15.66
CA GLU A 204 -33.65 -3.41 15.91
C GLU A 204 -33.09 -3.70 17.31
N GLU A 205 -33.61 -4.73 18.00
CA GLU A 205 -33.06 -5.16 19.28
C GLU A 205 -31.78 -5.95 19.05
N LYS A 206 -30.74 -5.64 19.84
CA LYS A 206 -29.44 -6.29 19.72
C LYS A 206 -29.55 -7.77 20.06
N PHE A 207 -29.34 -8.63 19.07
CA PHE A 207 -29.22 -10.08 19.24
C PHE A 207 -27.82 -10.44 19.76
N THR A 208 -26.77 -10.01 19.06
CA THR A 208 -25.41 -10.32 19.48
C THR A 208 -24.37 -9.39 18.86
N ASN A 209 -23.14 -9.49 19.35
CA ASN A 209 -21.98 -8.78 18.82
C ASN A 209 -20.77 -9.70 18.80
N ILE A 210 -20.00 -9.62 17.72
CA ILE A 210 -18.80 -10.40 17.44
C ILE A 210 -17.69 -9.44 17.04
N ILE A 211 -16.64 -9.38 17.86
CA ILE A 211 -15.46 -8.57 17.59
C ILE A 211 -14.34 -9.48 17.13
N THR A 212 -13.90 -9.28 15.90
CA THR A 212 -12.83 -10.05 15.28
C THR A 212 -11.61 -9.17 15.07
N ASN A 213 -10.47 -9.61 15.61
CA ASN A 213 -9.17 -8.99 15.40
C ASN A 213 -8.12 -10.08 15.10
N LYS A 214 -6.88 -9.67 14.86
CA LYS A 214 -5.76 -10.59 14.59
C LYS A 214 -5.57 -11.69 15.66
N LEU A 215 -5.85 -11.38 16.93
CA LEU A 215 -5.74 -12.35 18.02
C LEU A 215 -6.91 -13.34 18.03
N SER A 216 -8.11 -12.89 17.63
CA SER A 216 -9.31 -13.74 17.57
C SER A 216 -9.17 -14.91 16.59
N CYS A 217 -8.44 -14.72 15.47
CA CYS A 217 -8.18 -15.78 14.49
C CYS A 217 -6.85 -16.53 14.72
N GLY A 218 -6.04 -16.14 15.70
CA GLY A 218 -4.79 -16.83 16.03
C GLY A 218 -3.73 -16.80 14.91
N LYS A 219 -2.79 -17.76 14.96
CA LYS A 219 -1.66 -17.85 14.00
C LYS A 219 -2.09 -18.31 12.59
N SER A 220 -3.30 -18.85 12.44
CA SER A 220 -3.79 -19.42 11.18
C SER A 220 -4.08 -18.39 10.08
N ILE A 221 -4.06 -17.09 10.42
CA ILE A 221 -4.16 -15.97 9.46
C ILE A 221 -3.09 -16.08 8.35
N TYR A 222 -1.94 -16.70 8.65
CA TYR A 222 -0.82 -16.85 7.72
C TYR A 222 -0.73 -18.25 7.10
N ASP A 223 -1.39 -19.26 7.68
CA ASP A 223 -1.30 -20.65 7.24
C ASP A 223 -1.83 -20.83 5.80
N LEU A 224 -2.91 -20.13 5.44
CA LEU A 224 -3.45 -20.12 4.08
C LEU A 224 -2.51 -19.50 3.04
N GLU A 225 -1.67 -18.54 3.45
CA GLU A 225 -0.71 -17.87 2.59
C GLU A 225 0.52 -18.76 2.36
N ILE A 226 1.02 -19.39 3.43
CA ILE A 226 2.07 -20.41 3.38
C ILE A 226 1.65 -21.58 2.47
N LEU A 227 0.42 -22.07 2.61
CA LEU A 227 -0.09 -23.17 1.77
C LEU A 227 -0.14 -22.76 0.30
N ARG A 228 -0.59 -21.54 -0.01
CA ARG A 228 -0.62 -21.01 -1.38
C ARG A 228 0.77 -20.85 -1.97
N GLU A 229 1.73 -20.40 -1.17
CA GLU A 229 3.11 -20.22 -1.61
C GLU A 229 3.78 -21.55 -1.93
N ILE A 230 3.56 -22.58 -1.08
CA ILE A 230 3.99 -23.96 -1.36
C ILE A 230 3.38 -24.45 -2.68
N LEU A 231 2.07 -24.31 -2.85
CA LEU A 231 1.37 -24.74 -4.08
C LEU A 231 1.78 -23.95 -5.33
N ARG A 232 2.24 -22.71 -5.18
CA ARG A 232 2.73 -21.88 -6.29
C ARG A 232 4.17 -22.22 -6.69
N ASN A 233 4.96 -22.77 -5.77
CA ASN A 233 6.33 -23.21 -6.00
C ASN A 233 6.42 -24.67 -6.52
N GLU A 234 5.31 -25.43 -6.44
CA GLU A 234 5.20 -26.80 -6.99
C GLU A 234 4.69 -26.87 -8.44
N ASN A 235 4.32 -25.73 -9.06
CA ASN A 235 3.95 -25.61 -10.49
C ASN A 235 4.96 -24.76 -11.27
#